data_AF-A0A317YAY1-F1
#
_entry.id   AF-A0A317YAY1-F1
#
_cell.length_a   1.000
_cell.length_b   1.000
_cell.length_c   1.000
_cell.angle_alpha   90.00
_cell.angle_beta   90.00
_cell.angle_gamma   90.00
#
_symmetry.space_group_name_H-M   'P 1'
#
loop_
_entity.id
_entity.type
_entity.pdbx_description
1 polymer ?
#
loop_
_entity_poly.entity_id
_entity_poly.type
_entity_poly.pdbx_seq_one_letter_code
_entity_poly.pdbx_strand_id
1 'polypeptide(L)'
;MGQQSLIYAFVARGTVILAEYTEFTGNFTTIASQCLMKLPASNNKFTYNCDGHTFNYLVEDGFSMAMPDCGHLCVDLADLVDMRPNAPLCFAAYCVVAVESVGQQIPIAFMDRVKEDFTKRYGGGKAATAAANSLNREFGSKLKEHMQYCVDHPEEVSKLAKVKAQVSEVKGVMMENIEKVLDRGEKIELLVDKTENLRSQVFMEFLAL
;
A
#
# COMPACT_ATOMS: atom_id res chain seq x y z
N MET A 1 5.32 -27.99 -0.56
CA MET A 1 4.27 -26.99 -0.83
C MET A 1 4.73 -25.71 -0.14
N GLY A 2 5.21 -24.72 -0.90
CA GLY A 2 5.72 -23.48 -0.33
C GLY A 2 4.57 -22.70 0.30
N GLN A 3 4.63 -22.45 1.61
CA GLN A 3 3.76 -21.46 2.23
C GLN A 3 4.04 -20.12 1.57
N GLN A 4 3.01 -19.51 1.01
CA GLN A 4 3.11 -18.18 0.44
C GLN A 4 3.26 -17.18 1.59
N SER A 5 4.44 -16.56 1.65
CA SER A 5 4.84 -15.62 2.70
C SER A 5 4.08 -14.28 2.65
N LEU A 6 3.63 -13.88 1.46
CA LEU A 6 2.94 -12.62 1.18
C LEU A 6 1.52 -12.92 0.70
N ILE A 7 0.53 -12.26 1.29
CA ILE A 7 -0.90 -12.58 1.13
C ILE A 7 -1.63 -11.53 0.30
N TYR A 8 -1.38 -10.26 0.60
CA TYR A 8 -2.05 -9.14 -0.03
C TYR A 8 -1.07 -7.97 -0.15
N ALA A 9 -1.15 -7.20 -1.22
CA ALA A 9 -0.38 -5.98 -1.39
C ALA A 9 -1.20 -4.93 -2.15
N PHE A 10 -0.98 -3.66 -1.84
CA PHE A 10 -1.56 -2.57 -2.61
C PHE A 10 -0.68 -1.32 -2.62
N VAL A 11 -0.98 -0.45 -3.59
CA VAL A 11 -0.46 0.90 -3.69
C VAL A 11 -1.63 1.87 -3.69
N ALA A 12 -1.58 2.87 -2.81
CA ALA A 12 -2.63 3.87 -2.64
C ALA A 12 -2.07 5.29 -2.67
N ARG A 13 -2.93 6.24 -3.06
CA ARG A 13 -2.72 7.69 -2.95
C ARG A 13 -3.71 8.22 -1.91
N GLY A 14 -3.20 8.65 -0.76
CA GLY A 14 -4.03 8.94 0.41
C GLY A 14 -4.81 7.69 0.80
N THR A 15 -6.14 7.76 0.73
CA THR A 15 -7.06 6.63 0.99
C THR A 15 -7.52 5.90 -0.27
N VAL A 16 -7.08 6.34 -1.46
CA VAL A 16 -7.53 5.78 -2.74
C VAL A 16 -6.55 4.70 -3.20
N ILE A 17 -6.99 3.45 -3.20
CA ILE A 17 -6.20 2.33 -3.74
C ILE A 17 -6.13 2.45 -5.27
N LEU A 18 -4.92 2.52 -5.80
CA LEU A 18 -4.65 2.67 -7.23
C LEU A 18 -4.46 1.31 -7.92
N ALA A 19 -3.78 0.40 -7.23
CA ALA A 19 -3.56 -0.97 -7.67
C ALA A 19 -3.42 -1.89 -6.44
N GLU A 20 -3.96 -3.09 -6.54
CA GLU A 20 -3.91 -4.08 -5.46
C GLU A 20 -3.83 -5.49 -6.04
N TYR A 21 -3.30 -6.43 -5.26
CA TYR A 21 -3.21 -7.81 -5.67
C TYR A 21 -3.27 -8.75 -4.46
N THR A 22 -4.08 -9.81 -4.57
CA THR A 22 -4.09 -10.94 -3.64
C THR A 22 -4.36 -12.25 -4.38
N GLU A 23 -3.83 -13.34 -3.85
CA GLU A 23 -4.19 -14.72 -4.26
C GLU A 23 -5.13 -15.40 -3.27
N PHE A 24 -5.44 -14.71 -2.17
CA PHE A 24 -6.22 -15.23 -1.06
C PHE A 24 -7.54 -14.48 -0.97
N THR A 25 -8.60 -15.19 -0.62
CA THR A 25 -9.88 -14.56 -0.28
C THR A 25 -9.95 -14.36 1.23
N GLY A 26 -10.46 -13.23 1.68
CA GLY A 26 -10.58 -12.96 3.12
C GLY A 26 -10.81 -11.49 3.41
N ASN A 27 -10.87 -11.17 4.70
CA ASN A 27 -11.16 -9.81 5.18
C ASN A 27 -9.91 -8.90 5.22
N PHE A 28 -8.76 -9.38 4.75
CA PHE A 28 -7.51 -8.59 4.73
C PHE A 28 -7.61 -7.33 3.90
N THR A 29 -8.34 -7.34 2.78
CA THR A 29 -8.52 -6.17 1.92
C THR A 29 -9.27 -5.06 2.66
N THR A 30 -10.36 -5.42 3.35
CA THR A 30 -11.17 -4.51 4.17
C THR A 30 -10.35 -3.97 5.33
N ILE A 31 -9.73 -4.86 6.10
CA ILE A 31 -8.91 -4.49 7.27
C ILE A 31 -7.77 -3.58 6.85
N ALA A 32 -7.08 -3.92 5.75
CA ALA A 32 -5.96 -3.14 5.32
C ALA A 32 -6.37 -1.75 4.80
N SER A 33 -7.57 -1.62 4.23
CA SER A 33 -8.18 -0.35 3.83
C SER A 33 -8.61 0.48 5.04
N GLN A 34 -9.16 -0.15 6.09
CA GLN A 34 -9.50 0.53 7.35
C GLN A 34 -8.25 1.07 8.05
N CYS A 35 -7.16 0.31 8.07
CA CYS A 35 -5.87 0.79 8.55
C CYS A 35 -5.38 1.99 7.76
N LEU A 36 -5.49 1.95 6.43
CA LEU A 36 -5.10 3.07 5.56
C LEU A 36 -5.82 4.37 5.93
N MET A 37 -7.10 4.29 6.31
CA MET A 37 -7.87 5.48 6.74
C MET A 37 -7.41 6.06 8.09
N LYS A 38 -6.76 5.26 8.93
CA LYS A 38 -6.25 5.68 10.25
C LYS A 38 -4.75 6.00 10.25
N LEU A 39 -4.05 5.73 9.15
CA LEU A 39 -2.62 6.03 9.02
C LEU A 39 -2.40 7.55 8.99
N PRO A 40 -1.45 8.08 9.81
CA PRO A 40 -1.07 9.47 9.72
C PRO A 40 -0.32 9.71 8.39
N ALA A 41 -0.51 10.90 7.81
CA ALA A 41 0.22 11.38 6.64
C ALA A 41 1.69 11.76 6.96
N SER A 42 2.32 11.04 7.89
CA SER A 42 3.72 11.20 8.23
C SER A 42 4.55 10.22 7.40
N ASN A 43 5.63 10.70 6.82
CA ASN A 43 6.57 9.87 6.07
C ASN A 43 7.28 8.87 6.99
N ASN A 44 6.62 7.74 7.23
CA ASN A 44 7.05 6.75 8.18
C ASN A 44 6.58 5.35 7.81
N LYS A 45 7.17 4.36 8.47
CA LYS A 45 6.81 2.96 8.32
C LYS A 45 5.97 2.50 9.51
N PHE A 46 4.83 1.89 9.21
CA PHE A 46 3.92 1.33 10.20
C PHE A 46 3.84 -0.18 10.01
N THR A 47 3.85 -0.93 11.10
CA THR A 47 3.66 -2.38 11.08
C THR A 47 2.59 -2.74 12.10
N TYR A 48 1.43 -3.21 11.61
CA TYR A 48 0.40 -3.75 12.47
C TYR A 48 0.46 -5.26 12.53
N ASN A 49 0.48 -5.85 13.72
CA ASN A 49 0.38 -7.30 13.87
C ASN A 49 -1.04 -7.72 14.30
N CYS A 50 -1.48 -8.89 13.83
CA CYS A 50 -2.76 -9.48 14.19
C CYS A 50 -2.82 -10.96 13.82
N ASP A 51 -3.25 -11.83 14.74
CA ASP A 51 -3.52 -13.25 14.50
C ASP A 51 -2.43 -13.98 13.65
N GLY A 52 -1.15 -13.74 13.95
CA GLY A 52 -0.02 -14.36 13.23
C GLY A 52 0.27 -13.76 11.84
N HIS A 53 -0.31 -12.61 11.53
CA HIS A 53 -0.10 -11.84 10.30
C HIS A 53 0.42 -10.44 10.63
N THR A 54 1.14 -9.85 9.68
CA THR A 54 1.69 -8.51 9.77
C THR A 54 1.26 -7.67 8.56
N PHE A 55 0.64 -6.53 8.83
CA PHE A 55 0.27 -5.51 7.86
C PHE A 55 1.33 -4.43 7.89
N ASN A 56 2.12 -4.34 6.83
CA ASN A 56 3.23 -3.43 6.75
C ASN A 56 2.85 -2.30 5.80
N TYR A 57 2.99 -1.07 6.26
CA TYR A 57 2.70 0.14 5.51
C TYR A 57 3.94 1.02 5.42
N LEU A 58 4.20 1.53 4.24
CA LEU A 58 5.17 2.57 3.97
C LEU A 58 4.40 3.78 3.48
N VAL A 59 4.33 4.82 4.30
CA VAL A 59 3.76 6.12 3.94
C VAL A 59 4.90 7.05 3.56
N GLU A 60 4.80 7.69 2.40
CA GLU A 60 5.74 8.71 1.95
C GLU A 60 5.03 9.95 1.44
N ASP A 61 5.72 11.09 1.50
CA ASP A 61 5.32 12.32 0.82
C ASP A 61 4.95 11.97 -0.63
N GLY A 62 3.72 12.30 -1.01
CA GLY A 62 3.09 11.75 -2.20
C GLY A 62 3.76 12.21 -3.48
N PHE A 63 3.24 11.72 -4.60
CA PHE A 63 3.77 12.05 -5.92
C PHE A 63 3.75 13.57 -6.09
N SER A 64 4.91 14.22 -5.90
CA SER A 64 5.06 15.64 -6.13
C SER A 64 4.51 15.90 -7.53
N MET A 65 3.52 16.79 -7.63
CA MET A 65 3.30 17.44 -8.91
C MET A 65 4.58 18.24 -9.18
N ALA A 66 5.56 17.61 -9.83
CA ALA A 66 6.52 18.37 -10.58
C ALA A 66 5.70 19.01 -11.68
N MET A 67 5.19 20.23 -11.43
CA MET A 67 4.68 21.12 -12.46
C MET A 67 5.87 21.44 -13.36
N PRO A 68 5.97 20.88 -14.57
CA PRO A 68 6.97 21.32 -15.52
C PRO A 68 6.30 22.46 -16.30
N ASP A 69 6.72 23.69 -16.04
CA ASP A 69 6.37 24.86 -16.87
C ASP A 69 4.87 25.21 -17.01
N CYS A 70 4.15 25.43 -15.90
CA CYS A 70 2.93 26.26 -15.96
C CYS A 70 3.28 27.72 -15.66
N GLY A 71 3.83 28.39 -16.67
CA GLY A 71 3.77 29.85 -16.75
C GLY A 71 2.31 30.26 -16.93
N HIS A 72 1.72 30.83 -15.88
CA HIS A 72 0.43 31.52 -15.86
C HIS A 72 -0.84 30.70 -16.19
N LEU A 73 -1.80 30.77 -15.25
CA LEU A 73 -3.21 30.35 -15.30
C LEU A 73 -3.52 28.85 -15.15
N CYS A 74 -3.52 28.39 -13.90
CA CYS A 74 -4.65 27.66 -13.31
C CYS A 74 -4.51 27.62 -11.78
N VAL A 75 -4.47 28.80 -11.15
CA VAL A 75 -4.96 28.95 -9.79
C VAL A 75 -6.28 29.67 -9.91
N ASP A 76 -7.36 28.92 -10.00
CA ASP A 76 -8.66 29.49 -9.68
C ASP A 76 -8.59 29.94 -8.21
N LEU A 77 -8.75 31.25 -8.01
CA LEU A 77 -8.66 31.94 -6.72
C LEU A 77 -9.77 31.48 -5.72
N ALA A 78 -10.59 30.51 -6.12
CA ALA A 78 -11.52 29.80 -5.24
C ALA A 78 -10.83 28.76 -4.34
N ASP A 79 -9.62 28.29 -4.67
CA ASP A 79 -8.89 27.31 -3.85
C ASP A 79 -8.06 27.94 -2.71
N LEU A 80 -8.05 29.27 -2.58
CA LEU A 80 -7.32 29.98 -1.51
C LEU A 80 -8.20 30.38 -0.31
N VAL A 81 -9.48 29.98 -0.29
CA VAL A 81 -10.41 30.26 0.83
C VAL A 81 -10.74 29.02 1.67
N ASP A 82 -10.38 27.81 1.24
CA ASP A 82 -10.62 26.61 2.03
C ASP A 82 -9.37 26.24 2.85
N MET A 83 -9.19 26.90 4.01
CA MET A 83 -8.63 26.20 5.17
C MET A 83 -9.60 25.06 5.54
N ARG A 84 -9.67 24.01 4.72
CA ARG A 84 -10.30 22.75 5.12
C ARG A 84 -9.34 22.04 6.06
N PRO A 85 -9.81 21.50 7.19
CA PRO A 85 -9.06 20.50 7.96
C PRO A 85 -8.91 19.15 7.21
N ASN A 86 -9.09 19.13 5.88
CA ASN A 86 -9.14 18.00 4.96
C ASN A 86 -8.47 18.38 3.63
N ALA A 87 -7.21 18.81 3.67
CA ALA A 87 -6.39 18.84 2.45
C ALA A 87 -6.38 17.42 1.84
N PRO A 88 -6.50 17.26 0.50
CA PRO A 88 -6.39 15.93 -0.10
C PRO A 88 -5.03 15.39 0.29
N LEU A 89 -5.04 14.28 1.01
CA LEU A 89 -3.85 13.64 1.55
C LEU A 89 -2.93 13.26 0.40
N CYS A 90 -1.99 14.15 0.05
CA CYS A 90 -0.99 13.96 -0.98
C CYS A 90 0.15 13.08 -0.44
N PHE A 91 -0.17 11.89 0.07
CA PHE A 91 0.82 10.88 0.44
C PHE A 91 0.63 9.62 -0.41
N ALA A 92 1.73 8.93 -0.68
CA ALA A 92 1.70 7.60 -1.28
C ALA A 92 1.82 6.57 -0.15
N ALA A 93 0.93 5.58 -0.16
CA ALA A 93 0.96 4.48 0.78
C ALA A 93 1.17 3.17 0.04
N TYR A 94 2.19 2.43 0.45
CA TYR A 94 2.48 1.08 -0.04
C TYR A 94 2.22 0.11 1.08
N CYS A 95 1.40 -0.91 0.84
CA CYS A 95 1.04 -1.89 1.85
C CYS A 95 1.37 -3.30 1.40
N VAL A 96 1.80 -4.13 2.34
CA VAL A 96 1.91 -5.58 2.17
C VAL A 96 1.51 -6.32 3.45
N VAL A 97 0.66 -7.33 3.29
CA VAL A 97 0.27 -8.28 4.32
C VAL A 97 1.10 -9.54 4.15
N ALA A 98 1.80 -9.91 5.22
CA ALA A 98 2.67 -11.06 5.26
C ALA A 98 2.41 -11.91 6.50
N VAL A 99 2.74 -13.20 6.43
CA VAL A 99 2.73 -14.07 7.61
C VAL A 99 3.82 -13.62 8.58
N GLU A 100 3.54 -13.59 9.89
CA GLU A 100 4.48 -13.09 10.90
C GLU A 100 5.82 -13.86 10.88
N SER A 101 5.80 -15.16 10.57
CA SER A 101 6.99 -16.02 10.48
C SER A 101 8.00 -15.58 9.42
N VAL A 102 7.58 -14.74 8.46
CA VAL A 102 8.41 -14.21 7.36
C VAL A 102 9.37 -13.13 7.88
N GLY A 103 9.04 -12.52 9.02
CA GLY A 103 9.78 -11.40 9.59
C GLY A 103 9.61 -10.10 8.78
N GLN A 104 10.17 -9.01 9.30
CA GLN A 104 9.96 -7.67 8.72
C GLN A 104 10.79 -7.39 7.46
N GLN A 105 11.88 -8.13 7.25
CA GLN A 105 12.87 -7.86 6.20
C GLN A 105 12.28 -8.03 4.79
N ILE A 106 11.52 -9.10 4.57
CA ILE A 106 10.92 -9.39 3.27
C ILE A 106 9.81 -8.36 2.92
N PRO A 107 8.84 -8.06 3.80
CA PRO A 107 7.89 -6.98 3.60
C PRO A 107 8.54 -5.63 3.28
N ILE A 108 9.60 -5.26 4.00
CA ILE A 108 10.36 -4.02 3.75
C ILE A 108 10.91 -4.00 2.33
N ALA A 109 11.66 -5.04 1.96
CA ALA A 109 12.29 -5.11 0.64
C ALA A 109 11.26 -5.18 -0.49
N PHE A 110 10.13 -5.86 -0.28
CA PHE A 110 9.02 -5.87 -1.21
C PHE A 110 8.45 -4.46 -1.41
N MET A 111 8.11 -3.75 -0.34
CA MET A 111 7.56 -2.39 -0.43
C MET A 111 8.52 -1.43 -1.14
N ASP A 112 9.83 -1.50 -0.85
CA ASP A 112 10.83 -0.68 -1.54
C ASP A 112 10.88 -0.97 -3.05
N ARG A 113 10.84 -2.24 -3.45
CA ARG A 113 10.85 -2.64 -4.86
C ARG A 113 9.59 -2.17 -5.59
N VAL A 114 8.43 -2.37 -4.95
CA VAL A 114 7.15 -1.91 -5.48
C VAL A 114 7.13 -0.40 -5.62
N LYS A 115 7.58 0.33 -4.60
CA LYS A 115 7.71 1.78 -4.64
C LYS A 115 8.61 2.24 -5.79
N GLU A 116 9.78 1.64 -5.94
CA GLU A 116 10.74 2.01 -6.99
C GLU A 116 10.15 1.79 -8.39
N ASP A 117 9.55 0.62 -8.65
CA ASP A 117 8.92 0.33 -9.95
C ASP A 117 7.68 1.21 -10.20
N PHE A 118 6.84 1.43 -9.18
CA PHE A 118 5.66 2.29 -9.28
C PHE A 118 6.04 3.75 -9.56
N THR A 119 7.01 4.30 -8.81
CA THR A 119 7.49 5.68 -8.99
C THR A 119 8.18 5.85 -10.34
N LYS A 120 8.91 4.84 -10.81
CA LYS A 120 9.56 4.87 -12.12
C LYS A 120 8.55 4.88 -13.28
N ARG A 121 7.41 4.18 -13.13
CA ARG A 121 6.38 4.08 -14.18
C ARG A 121 5.35 5.21 -14.14
N TYR A 122 4.94 5.60 -12.94
CA TYR A 122 3.81 6.51 -12.70
C TYR A 122 4.20 7.80 -11.99
N GLY A 123 5.50 7.99 -11.72
CA GLY A 123 6.06 9.27 -11.30
C GLY A 123 5.81 10.35 -12.37
N GLY A 124 5.74 11.61 -11.94
CA GLY A 124 5.46 12.73 -12.84
C GLY A 124 3.97 13.00 -13.10
N GLY A 125 3.07 12.56 -12.23
CA GLY A 125 1.68 13.04 -12.19
C GLY A 125 0.60 12.00 -12.56
N LYS A 126 0.93 10.92 -13.29
CA LYS A 126 -0.06 9.87 -13.63
C LYS A 126 -0.64 9.21 -12.38
N ALA A 127 0.19 8.94 -11.36
CA ALA A 127 -0.30 8.45 -10.07
C ALA A 127 -1.10 9.50 -9.27
N ALA A 128 -0.82 10.79 -9.48
CA ALA A 128 -1.49 11.88 -8.77
C ALA A 128 -2.95 12.05 -9.24
N THR A 129 -3.27 11.71 -10.49
CA THR A 129 -4.63 11.83 -11.08
C THR A 129 -5.32 10.51 -11.34
N ALA A 130 -4.67 9.37 -11.08
CA ALA A 130 -5.25 8.05 -11.25
C ALA A 130 -6.53 7.87 -10.41
N ALA A 131 -7.51 7.17 -11.00
CA ALA A 131 -8.73 6.78 -10.33
C ALA A 131 -8.52 5.49 -9.52
N ALA A 132 -9.45 5.20 -8.61
CA ALA A 132 -9.41 3.98 -7.82
C ALA A 132 -9.32 2.75 -8.74
N ASN A 133 -8.40 1.84 -8.44
CA ASN A 133 -8.17 0.59 -9.16
C ASN A 133 -7.83 0.75 -10.66
N SER A 134 -7.63 1.96 -11.18
CA SER A 134 -7.40 2.17 -12.61
C SER A 134 -6.06 1.58 -13.07
N LEU A 135 -5.10 1.42 -12.16
CA LEU A 135 -3.78 0.87 -12.46
C LEU A 135 -3.69 -0.64 -12.17
N ASN A 136 -4.74 -1.27 -11.65
CA ASN A 136 -4.70 -2.67 -11.26
C ASN A 136 -4.38 -3.59 -12.46
N ARG A 137 -4.91 -3.30 -13.65
CA ARG A 137 -4.63 -4.12 -14.85
C ARG A 137 -3.16 -4.09 -15.27
N GLU A 138 -2.47 -2.96 -15.11
CA GLU A 138 -1.06 -2.81 -15.50
C GLU A 138 -0.13 -3.23 -14.37
N PHE A 139 -0.42 -2.79 -13.13
CA PHE A 139 0.48 -2.91 -12.00
C PHE A 139 0.13 -4.08 -11.06
N GLY A 140 -1.09 -4.60 -11.09
CA GLY A 140 -1.49 -5.78 -10.32
C GLY A 140 -0.70 -7.03 -10.71
N SER A 141 -0.41 -7.23 -12.00
CA SER A 141 0.48 -8.32 -12.44
C SER A 141 1.92 -8.11 -11.96
N LYS A 142 2.37 -6.86 -11.86
CA LYS A 142 3.70 -6.53 -11.32
C LYS A 142 3.79 -6.76 -9.82
N LEU A 143 2.74 -6.44 -9.07
CA LEU A 143 2.63 -6.81 -7.65
C LEU A 143 2.76 -8.32 -7.48
N LYS A 144 2.05 -9.12 -8.30
CA LYS A 144 2.21 -10.58 -8.31
C LYS A 144 3.66 -11.01 -8.57
N GLU A 145 4.30 -10.49 -9.62
CA GLU A 145 5.69 -10.80 -9.96
C GLU A 145 6.64 -10.48 -8.79
N HIS A 146 6.48 -9.31 -8.17
CA HIS A 146 7.30 -8.92 -7.01
C HIS A 146 7.04 -9.80 -5.79
N MET A 147 5.80 -10.21 -5.54
CA MET A 147 5.46 -11.10 -4.43
C MET A 147 6.09 -12.47 -4.63
N GLN A 148 5.94 -13.03 -5.84
CA GLN A 148 6.50 -14.32 -6.21
C GLN A 148 8.03 -14.32 -6.14
N TYR A 149 8.68 -13.25 -6.62
CA TYR A 149 10.13 -13.11 -6.52
C TYR A 149 10.62 -13.16 -5.06
N CYS A 150 9.89 -12.52 -4.13
CA CYS A 150 10.25 -12.54 -2.71
C CYS A 150 10.13 -13.93 -2.08
N VAL A 151 9.24 -14.77 -2.62
CA VAL A 151 9.07 -16.17 -2.20
C VAL A 151 10.13 -17.07 -2.83
N ASP A 152 10.47 -16.85 -4.11
CA ASP A 152 11.43 -17.68 -4.84
C ASP A 152 12.90 -17.40 -4.45
N HIS A 153 13.21 -16.18 -4.00
CA HIS A 153 14.58 -15.74 -3.71
C HIS A 153 14.74 -15.19 -2.27
N PRO A 154 14.39 -15.96 -1.22
CA PRO A 154 14.38 -15.46 0.16
C PRO A 154 15.77 -15.06 0.65
N GLU A 155 16.84 -15.75 0.22
CA GLU A 155 18.22 -15.43 0.64
C GLU A 155 18.72 -14.09 0.07
N GLU A 156 18.42 -13.81 -1.20
CA GLU A 156 18.82 -12.57 -1.85
C GLU A 156 18.01 -11.39 -1.29
N VAL A 157 16.70 -11.57 -1.14
CA VAL A 157 15.83 -10.55 -0.56
C VAL A 157 16.23 -10.27 0.89
N SER A 158 16.55 -11.30 1.68
CA SER A 158 17.05 -11.13 3.05
C SER A 158 18.38 -10.38 3.11
N LYS A 159 19.33 -10.66 2.21
CA LYS A 159 20.60 -9.90 2.11
C LYS A 159 20.36 -8.44 1.74
N LEU A 160 19.55 -8.18 0.71
CA LEU A 160 19.22 -6.82 0.26
C LEU A 160 18.46 -6.06 1.35
N ALA A 161 17.52 -6.72 2.02
CA ALA A 161 16.75 -6.16 3.12
C ALA A 161 17.66 -5.77 4.29
N LYS A 162 18.63 -6.60 4.67
CA LYS A 162 19.58 -6.27 5.75
C LYS A 162 20.42 -5.03 5.44
N VAL A 163 20.84 -4.87 4.18
CA VAL A 163 21.59 -3.70 3.73
C VAL A 163 20.69 -2.46 3.67
N LYS A 164 19.46 -2.60 3.15
CA LYS A 164 18.48 -1.49 3.08
C LYS A 164 17.89 -1.12 4.43
N ALA A 165 17.79 -2.05 5.38
CA ALA A 165 17.34 -1.79 6.75
C ALA A 165 18.25 -0.79 7.46
N GLN A 166 19.57 -0.85 7.23
CA GLN A 166 20.54 0.13 7.74
C GLN A 166 20.32 1.54 7.16
N VAL A 167 19.76 1.64 5.95
CA VAL A 167 19.43 2.92 5.29
C VAL A 167 18.06 3.44 5.71
N SER A 168 17.15 2.54 6.11
CA SER A 168 15.78 2.86 6.55
C SER A 168 15.67 3.15 8.06
N GLU A 169 16.72 2.91 8.86
CA GLU A 169 16.78 3.19 10.31
C GLU A 169 16.40 4.64 10.70
N VAL A 170 16.49 5.58 9.75
CA VAL A 170 16.11 6.98 9.97
C VAL A 170 14.58 7.18 10.06
N LYS A 171 13.78 6.28 9.48
CA LYS A 171 12.31 6.30 9.54
C LYS A 171 11.84 5.27 10.57
N GLY A 172 11.59 5.70 11.80
CA GLY A 172 11.26 4.80 12.91
C GLY A 172 10.04 3.92 12.65
N VAL A 173 10.23 2.60 12.60
CA VAL A 173 9.13 1.63 12.41
C VAL A 173 8.20 1.67 13.64
N MET A 174 6.99 2.19 13.46
CA MET A 174 5.95 2.17 14.50
C MET A 174 5.21 0.85 14.44
N MET A 175 5.36 0.03 15.50
CA MET A 175 4.68 -1.26 15.62
C MET A 175 3.51 -1.16 16.59
N GLU A 176 2.31 -1.52 16.14
CA GLU A 176 1.09 -1.50 16.95
C GLU A 176 0.20 -2.73 16.66
N ASN A 177 -0.72 -3.08 17.55
CA ASN A 177 -1.73 -4.10 17.25
C ASN A 177 -2.87 -3.47 16.45
N ILE A 178 -3.28 -4.13 15.36
CA ILE A 178 -4.41 -3.70 14.51
C ILE A 178 -5.74 -3.64 15.28
N GLU A 179 -5.90 -4.39 16.37
CA GLU A 179 -7.09 -4.40 17.22
C GLU A 179 -7.42 -3.02 17.82
N LYS A 180 -6.43 -2.12 17.92
CA LYS A 180 -6.65 -0.73 18.34
C LYS A 180 -7.20 0.15 17.20
N VAL A 181 -6.97 -0.28 15.97
CA VAL A 181 -7.30 0.41 14.72
C VAL A 181 -8.64 -0.10 14.18
N LEU A 182 -9.06 -1.32 14.50
CA LEU A 182 -10.39 -1.86 14.19
C LEU A 182 -11.35 -1.64 15.36
N ASP A 183 -12.63 -1.41 15.09
CA ASP A 183 -13.64 -1.40 16.16
C ASP A 183 -13.67 -2.80 16.78
N ARG A 184 -13.53 -2.87 18.12
CA ARG A 184 -13.37 -4.11 18.91
C ARG A 184 -14.33 -5.21 18.44
N GLY A 185 -13.87 -6.13 17.61
CA GLY A 185 -14.67 -7.29 17.18
C GLY A 185 -14.39 -7.84 15.78
N GLU A 186 -13.76 -7.10 14.87
CA GLU A 186 -13.37 -7.65 13.56
C GLU A 186 -12.20 -8.62 13.69
N LYS A 187 -12.48 -9.93 13.53
CA LYS A 187 -11.47 -10.98 13.50
C LYS A 187 -10.93 -11.16 12.09
N ILE A 188 -9.64 -11.45 11.96
CA ILE A 188 -9.06 -11.78 10.65
C ILE A 188 -9.59 -13.13 10.19
N GLU A 189 -10.26 -13.11 9.03
CA GLU A 189 -10.65 -14.32 8.32
C GLU A 189 -9.77 -14.49 7.08
N LEU A 190 -8.97 -15.57 7.09
CA LEU A 190 -8.20 -16.04 5.94
C LEU A 190 -8.87 -17.26 5.34
N LEU A 191 -9.40 -17.09 4.14
CA LEU A 191 -9.84 -18.20 3.30
C LEU A 191 -8.74 -18.46 2.27
N VAL A 192 -7.94 -19.50 2.50
CA VAL A 192 -6.90 -19.95 1.56
C VAL A 192 -7.53 -20.72 0.41
N ASP A 193 -8.46 -20.10 -0.30
CA ASP A 193 -8.87 -20.53 -1.62
C ASP A 193 -8.04 -19.74 -2.61
N LYS A 194 -7.04 -20.41 -3.23
CA LYS A 194 -6.28 -19.85 -4.36
C LYS A 194 -7.28 -19.50 -5.44
N THR A 195 -7.68 -18.24 -5.47
CA THR A 195 -8.71 -17.79 -6.39
C THR A 195 -8.03 -17.62 -7.75
N GLU A 196 -8.35 -18.50 -8.70
CA GLU A 196 -8.07 -18.21 -10.10
C GLU A 196 -8.86 -16.94 -10.46
N ASN A 197 -8.11 -15.86 -10.57
CA ASN A 197 -8.54 -14.47 -10.59
C ASN A 197 -9.70 -14.21 -11.57
N LEU A 198 -10.92 -14.11 -11.04
CA LEU A 198 -12.12 -13.63 -11.73
C LEU A 198 -12.90 -12.71 -10.80
N ARG A 199 -12.35 -11.51 -10.54
CA ARG A 199 -13.16 -10.43 -9.97
C ARG A 199 -12.83 -9.10 -10.61
N SER A 200 -13.32 -8.93 -11.83
CA SER A 200 -13.70 -7.60 -12.30
C SER A 200 -15.00 -7.20 -11.61
N GLN A 201 -15.03 -5.98 -11.07
CA GLN A 201 -16.18 -5.32 -10.43
C GLN A 201 -16.55 -5.86 -9.04
N VAL A 202 -16.41 -5.00 -8.02
CA VAL A 202 -17.52 -4.37 -7.26
C VAL A 202 -16.87 -3.50 -6.17
N PHE A 203 -16.71 -2.20 -6.43
CA PHE A 203 -16.72 -1.17 -5.39
C PHE A 203 -17.10 0.17 -6.05
N MET A 204 -18.35 0.25 -6.47
CA MET A 204 -18.99 1.43 -7.04
C MET A 204 -20.38 1.58 -6.41
N GLU A 205 -20.46 1.59 -5.08
CA GLU A 205 -21.70 1.91 -4.39
C GLU A 205 -21.40 2.34 -2.96
N PHE A 206 -21.01 3.61 -2.75
CA PHE A 206 -21.35 4.35 -1.52
C PHE A 206 -21.22 5.88 -1.61
N LEU A 207 -21.24 6.48 -2.81
CA LEU A 207 -21.22 7.95 -2.92
C LEU A 207 -22.31 8.51 -3.85
N ALA A 208 -23.52 7.99 -3.70
CA ALA A 208 -24.72 8.62 -4.26
C ALA A 208 -25.92 8.38 -3.34
N LEU A 209 -25.93 9.06 -2.18
CA LEU A 209 -27.13 9.38 -1.42
C LEU A 209 -26.93 10.74 -0.75
#